data_AF-A0A218QTD3-F1
#
_entry.id   AF-A0A218QTD3-F1
#
_cell.length_a   1.000
_cell.length_b   1.000
_cell.length_c   1.000
_cell.angle_alpha   90.00
_cell.angle_beta   90.00
_cell.angle_gamma   90.00
#
_symmetry.space_group_name_H-M   'P 1'
#
loop_
_entity.id
_entity.type
_entity.pdbx_description
1 polymer ?
#
loop_
_entity_poly.entity_id
_entity_poly.type
_entity_poly.pdbx_seq_one_letter_code
_entity_poly.pdbx_strand_id
1 'polypeptide(L)' 'MPARDRYHKNVKNALIKDDWTITDDPLHLKWGKKDLYADLGAQRLLVAEKGVQKIAVEIKTFGGDSEVADIEQAIGQ' A
#
# COMPACT_ATOMS: atom_id res chain seq x y z
N MET A 1 10.56 -11.20 -7.54
CA MET A 1 9.72 -10.10 -7.04
C MET A 1 10.56 -8.83 -7.11
N PRO A 2 10.01 -7.70 -7.59
CA PRO A 2 10.73 -6.42 -7.59
C PRO A 2 11.25 -6.08 -6.19
N ALA A 3 12.30 -5.27 -6.11
CA ALA A 3 12.83 -4.83 -4.84
C ALA A 3 11.77 -4.02 -4.08
N ARG A 4 11.55 -4.36 -2.80
CA ARG A 4 10.63 -3.61 -1.93
C ARG A 4 11.14 -2.18 -1.74
N ASP A 5 10.21 -1.24 -1.63
CA ASP A 5 10.51 0.13 -1.24
C ASP A 5 11.30 0.17 0.09
N ARG A 6 12.22 1.14 0.22
CA ARG A 6 13.07 1.28 1.41
C ARG A 6 12.25 1.38 2.70
N TYR A 7 11.08 2.00 2.64
CA TYR A 7 10.21 2.21 3.79
C TYR A 7 9.16 1.11 4.00
N HIS A 8 9.17 0.03 3.21
CA HIS A 8 8.17 -1.04 3.29
C HIS A 8 7.94 -1.53 4.72
N LYS A 9 9.02 -1.87 5.42
CA LYS A 9 8.96 -2.35 6.82
C LYS A 9 8.46 -1.27 7.77
N ASN A 10 8.87 -0.02 7.56
CA ASN A 10 8.47 1.11 8.40
C ASN A 10 6.96 1.36 8.29
N VAL A 11 6.42 1.41 7.07
CA VAL A 11 4.99 1.61 6.82
C VAL A 11 4.18 0.43 7.34
N LYS A 12 4.60 -0.80 7.07
CA LYS A 12 3.94 -2.00 7.61
C LYS A 12 3.85 -1.96 9.13
N ASN A 13 4.95 -1.62 9.80
CA ASN A 13 4.98 -1.50 11.26
C ASN A 13 4.11 -0.35 11.77
N ALA A 14 4.04 0.76 11.04
CA ALA A 14 3.17 1.89 11.40
C ALA A 14 1.69 1.50 11.32
N LEU A 15 1.27 0.80 10.26
CA LEU A 15 -0.09 0.27 10.11
C LEU A 15 -0.45 -0.68 11.26
N ILE A 16 0.42 -1.64 11.58
CA ILE A 16 0.20 -2.57 12.69
C ILE A 16 0.05 -1.84 14.03
N LYS A 17 0.85 -0.79 14.27
CA LYS A 17 0.76 0.03 15.48
C LYS A 17 -0.48 0.92 15.54
N ASP A 18 -1.10 1.21 14.39
CA ASP A 18 -2.38 1.92 14.27
C ASP A 18 -3.58 0.96 14.18
N ASP A 19 -3.41 -0.26 14.71
CA ASP A 19 -4.42 -1.32 14.80
C ASP A 19 -4.95 -1.82 13.44
N TRP A 20 -4.16 -1.69 12.38
CA TRP A 20 -4.46 -2.34 11.10
C TRP A 20 -3.94 -3.78 11.08
N THR A 21 -4.76 -4.68 10.58
CA THR A 21 -4.36 -6.04 10.23
C THR A 21 -3.91 -6.06 8.78
N ILE A 22 -2.64 -6.40 8.54
CA ILE A 22 -2.13 -6.63 7.17
C ILE A 22 -2.74 -7.92 6.64
N THR A 23 -3.43 -7.84 5.49
CA THR A 23 -4.06 -8.99 4.84
C THR A 23 -3.16 -9.59 3.76
N ASP A 24 -2.40 -8.74 3.06
CA ASP A 24 -1.60 -9.11 1.91
C ASP A 24 -0.30 -8.27 1.84
N ASP A 25 0.80 -8.87 1.39
CA ASP A 25 2.14 -8.25 1.23
C ASP A 25 2.91 -9.06 0.16
N PRO A 26 2.71 -8.80 -1.15
CA PRO A 26 1.90 -7.73 -1.75
C PRO A 26 0.41 -8.09 -1.92
N LEU A 27 -0.45 -7.07 -2.08
CA LEU A 27 -1.85 -7.22 -2.45
C LEU A 27 -2.00 -7.42 -3.95
N HIS A 28 -2.59 -8.56 -4.35
CA HIS A 28 -2.91 -8.86 -5.74
C HIS A 28 -4.35 -8.43 -6.08
N LEU A 29 -4.49 -7.56 -7.08
CA LEU A 29 -5.76 -7.03 -7.57
C LEU A 29 -5.97 -7.49 -9.03
N LYS A 30 -7.07 -8.19 -9.29
CA LYS A 30 -7.41 -8.62 -10.65
C LYS A 30 -8.45 -7.70 -11.27
N TRP A 31 -8.10 -7.02 -12.36
CA TRP A 31 -9.00 -6.16 -13.13
C TRP A 31 -9.18 -6.71 -14.55
N GLY A 32 -10.25 -7.48 -14.75
CA GLY A 32 -10.49 -8.19 -16.01
C GLY A 32 -9.38 -9.19 -16.31
N LYS A 33 -8.61 -8.94 -17.37
CA LYS A 33 -7.43 -9.74 -17.76
C LYS A 33 -6.10 -9.18 -17.24
N LYS A 34 -6.12 -8.05 -16.53
CA LYS A 34 -4.92 -7.40 -15.99
C LYS A 34 -4.72 -7.78 -14.53
N ASP A 35 -3.48 -8.06 -14.17
CA ASP A 35 -3.03 -8.24 -12.80
C ASP A 35 -2.35 -6.94 -12.34
N LEU A 36 -2.85 -6.37 -11.25
CA LEU A 36 -2.33 -5.19 -10.58
C LEU A 36 -1.84 -5.60 -9.20
N TYR A 37 -0.85 -4.88 -8.67
CA TYR A 37 -0.28 -5.15 -7.36
C TYR A 37 -0.12 -3.84 -6.61
N ALA A 38 -0.49 -3.86 -5.33
CA ALA A 38 -0.13 -2.82 -4.38
C ALA A 38 0.82 -3.41 -3.32
N ASP A 39 1.69 -2.60 -2.75
CA ASP A 39 2.68 -3.06 -1.76
C ASP A 39 2.06 -3.77 -0.56
N LEU A 40 0.92 -3.29 -0.05
CA LEU A 40 0.21 -3.91 1.07
C LEU A 40 -1.31 -3.87 0.90
N GLY A 41 -1.97 -4.91 1.41
CA GLY A 41 -3.39 -4.91 1.74
C GLY A 41 -3.55 -4.86 3.25
N ALA A 42 -4.46 -4.02 3.75
CA ALA A 42 -4.72 -3.94 5.19
C ALA A 42 -6.21 -3.69 5.48
N GLN A 43 -6.65 -4.10 6.67
CA GLN A 43 -8.00 -3.85 7.15
C GLN A 43 -8.05 -3.51 8.64
N ARG A 44 -9.09 -2.78 9.06
CA ARG A 44 -9.37 -2.48 10.45
C ARG A 44 -10.89 -2.47 10.70
N LEU A 45 -11.30 -2.87 11.89
CA LEU A 45 -12.70 -2.80 12.31
C LEU A 45 -13.03 -1.37 12.79
N LEU A 46 -14.10 -0.78 12.26
CA LEU A 46 -14.65 0.48 12.76
C LEU A 46 -15.86 0.18 13.64
N VAL A 47 -15.73 0.37 14.95
CA VAL A 47 -16.82 0.19 15.92
C VAL A 47 -17.82 1.35 15.80
N ALA A 48 -19.08 1.10 16.18
CA ALA A 48 -20.26 1.96 16.12
C ALA A 48 -21.21 1.66 14.95
N GLU A 49 -20.89 1.90 13.66
CA GLU A 49 -21.85 1.62 12.57
C GLU A 49 -21.24 1.27 11.19
N LYS A 50 -19.90 1.22 11.06
CA LYS A 50 -19.22 1.32 9.74
C LYS A 50 -18.53 0.04 9.23
N GLY A 51 -18.59 -1.07 9.97
CA GLY A 51 -18.08 -2.38 9.53
C GLY A 51 -16.55 -2.45 9.41
N VAL A 52 -16.05 -3.24 8.45
CA VAL A 52 -14.60 -3.41 8.19
C VAL A 52 -14.14 -2.42 7.13
N GLN A 53 -13.17 -1.58 7.48
CA GLN A 53 -12.45 -0.73 6.53
C GLN A 53 -11.31 -1.53 5.92
N LYS A 54 -11.18 -1.51 4.59
CA LYS A 54 -10.08 -2.11 3.84
C LYS A 54 -9.35 -1.03 3.05
N ILE A 55 -8.03 -1.14 2.96
CA ILE A 55 -7.16 -0.25 2.18
C ILE A 55 -6.15 -1.06 1.37
N ALA A 56 -5.82 -0.55 0.19
CA ALA A 56 -4.61 -0.90 -0.54
C ALA A 56 -3.58 0.22 -0.29
N VAL A 57 -2.33 -0.13 -0.09
CA VAL A 57 -1.26 0.84 0.21
C VAL A 57 -0.13 0.63 -0.78
N GLU A 58 0.23 1.71 -1.48
CA GLU A 58 1.43 1.80 -2.29
C GLU A 58 2.45 2.69 -1.56
N ILE A 59 3.71 2.26 -1.54
CA ILE A 59 4.79 2.86 -0.76
C ILE A 59 5.81 3.47 -1.72
N LYS A 60 6.14 4.74 -1.50
CA LYS A 60 7.08 5.49 -2.34
C LYS A 60 8.13 6.20 -1.50
N THR A 61 9.39 5.96 -1.82
CA THR A 61 10.54 6.59 -1.14
C THR A 61 10.73 8.05 -1.53
N PHE A 62 10.32 8.47 -2.74
CA PHE A 62 10.64 9.79 -3.32
C PHE A 62 12.15 10.10 -3.21
N GLY A 63 12.96 9.22 -3.80
CA GLY A 63 14.42 9.23 -3.66
C GLY A 63 15.17 9.65 -4.91
N GLY A 64 14.47 9.99 -5.99
CA GLY A 64 15.07 10.45 -7.24
C GLY A 64 15.56 11.89 -7.16
N ASP A 65 16.24 12.34 -8.22
CA ASP A 65 16.76 13.71 -8.33
C ASP A 65 15.65 14.77 -8.47
N SER A 66 14.42 14.35 -8.76
CA SER A 66 13.25 15.22 -8.93
C SER A 66 12.02 14.60 -8.29
N GLU A 67 11.54 15.22 -7.21
CA GLU A 67 10.29 14.83 -6.55
C GLU A 67 9.09 14.91 -7.51
N VAL A 68 9.08 15.88 -8.44
CA VAL A 68 8.00 16.02 -9.42
C VAL A 68 7.92 14.81 -10.34
N ALA A 69 9.07 14.34 -10.84
CA ALA A 69 9.12 13.15 -11.69
C ALA A 69 8.72 11.89 -10.91
N ASP A 70 9.15 11.77 -9.65
CA ASP A 70 8.76 10.67 -8.78
C ASP A 70 7.23 10.67 -8.52
N ILE A 71 6.61 11.85 -8.36
CA ILE A 71 5.15 12.00 -8.23
C ILE A 71 4.43 11.58 -9.51
N GLU A 72 4.89 12.04 -10.69
CA GLU A 72 4.29 11.68 -11.97
C GLU A 72 4.27 10.15 -12.18
N GLN A 73 5.35 9.48 -11.81
CA GLN A 73 5.43 8.01 -11.85
C GLN A 73 4.51 7.36 -10.81
N ALA A 74 4.45 7.89 -9.58
CA ALA A 74 3.61 7.35 -8.52
C ALA A 74 2.11 7.44 -8.82
N ILE A 75 1.66 8.51 -9.50
CA ILE A 75 0.25 8.69 -9.88
C ILE A 75 -0.15 7.73 -11.02
N GLY A 76 0.79 7.38 -11.91
CA GLY A 76 0.53 6.53 -13.07
C GLY A 76 0.39 5.03 -12.78
N GLN A 77 0.58 4.61 -11.52
CA GLN A 77 0.58 3.22 -11.07
C GLN A 77 -0.78 2.80 -10.52
#